data_AF-A0A1J3E8B9-F1
#
_entry.id   AF-A0A1J3E8B9-F1
#
_cell.length_a   1.000
_cell.length_b   1.000
_cell.length_c   1.000
_cell.angle_alpha   90.00
_cell.angle_beta   90.00
_cell.angle_gamma   90.00
#
_symmetry.space_group_name_H-M   'P 1'
#
loop_
_entity.id
_entity.type
_entity.pdbx_description
1 polymer ?
#
loop_
_entity_poly.entity_id
_entity_poly.type
_entity_poly.pdbx_seq_one_letter_code
_entity_poly.pdbx_strand_id
1 'polypeptide(L)'
;EDWTGWVDYAWSHAVISDETYTIIKRSCNFSSDTTWEVKECKDGVDEILKQYKEIDQFSLYTPICIHHSSNLDSYAKSKTIPR
;
A
#
# COMPACT_ATOMS: atom_id res chain seq x y z
N GLU A 1 18.62 7.57 1.52
CA GLU A 1 18.71 6.62 0.39
C GLU A 1 17.53 5.68 0.36
N ASP A 2 17.12 5.13 1.52
CA ASP A 2 15.95 4.23 1.66
C ASP A 2 14.66 4.74 1.03
N TRP A 3 14.26 5.99 1.32
CA TRP A 3 13.03 6.57 0.77
C TRP A 3 13.06 6.74 -0.75
N THR A 4 14.22 7.11 -1.31
CA THR A 4 14.39 7.24 -2.76
C THR A 4 14.18 5.89 -3.43
N GLY A 5 14.83 4.83 -2.91
CA GLY A 5 14.68 3.47 -3.44
C GLY A 5 13.25 2.95 -3.32
N TRP A 6 12.56 3.25 -2.22
CA TRP A 6 11.16 2.86 -2.02
C TRP A 6 10.21 3.51 -3.04
N VAL A 7 10.40 4.80 -3.33
CA VAL A 7 9.61 5.53 -4.35
C VAL A 7 9.93 5.01 -5.76
N ASP A 8 11.22 4.81 -6.08
CA ASP A 8 11.65 4.30 -7.38
C ASP A 8 11.13 2.86 -7.62
N TYR A 9 11.05 2.03 -6.58
CA TYR A 9 10.44 0.70 -6.63
C TYR A 9 8.95 0.78 -6.96
N ALA A 10 8.19 1.63 -6.27
CA ALA A 10 6.76 1.82 -6.52
C ALA A 10 6.50 2.27 -7.97
N TRP A 11 7.28 3.22 -8.47
CA TRP A 11 7.14 3.71 -9.85
C TRP A 11 7.54 2.65 -10.89
N SER A 12 8.69 1.99 -10.73
CA SER A 12 9.17 0.96 -11.68
C SER A 12 8.28 -0.27 -11.77
N HIS A 13 7.45 -0.52 -10.76
CA HIS A 13 6.47 -1.62 -10.73
C HIS A 13 5.04 -1.13 -11.03
N ALA A 14 4.89 0.09 -11.55
CA ALA A 14 3.62 0.70 -11.93
C ALA A 14 2.58 0.78 -10.79
N VAL A 15 3.04 0.87 -9.53
CA VAL A 15 2.18 1.08 -8.37
C VAL A 15 1.67 2.53 -8.35
N ILE A 16 2.47 3.48 -8.81
CA ILE A 16 2.10 4.90 -8.91
C ILE A 16 2.31 5.44 -10.32
N SER A 17 1.60 6.52 -10.64
CA SER A 17 1.70 7.20 -11.94
C SER A 17 2.99 8.01 -12.11
N ASP A 18 3.33 8.33 -13.36
CA ASP A 18 4.43 9.25 -13.70
C ASP A 18 4.24 10.64 -13.07
N GLU A 19 3.00 11.10 -12.98
CA GLU A 19 2.67 12.38 -12.35
C GLU A 19 2.99 12.34 -10.85
N THR A 20 2.54 11.31 -10.14
CA THR A 20 2.83 11.11 -8.72
C THR A 20 4.34 11.00 -8.48
N TYR A 21 5.05 10.21 -9.30
CA TYR A 21 6.50 10.09 -9.21
C TYR A 21 7.20 11.44 -9.41
N THR A 22 6.79 12.20 -10.43
CA THR A 22 7.34 13.53 -10.72
C THR A 22 7.09 14.50 -9.57
N ILE A 23 5.90 14.49 -8.96
CA ILE A 23 5.56 15.29 -7.78
C ILE A 23 6.52 14.96 -6.63
N ILE A 24 6.69 13.67 -6.30
CA ILE A 24 7.57 13.25 -5.20
C ILE A 24 9.01 13.67 -5.48
N LYS A 25 9.53 13.46 -6.69
CA LYS A 25 10.91 13.82 -7.06
C LYS A 25 11.18 15.32 -7.01
N ARG A 26 10.17 16.17 -7.27
CA ARG A 26 10.32 17.63 -7.19
C ARG A 26 10.14 18.20 -5.78
N SER A 27 9.27 17.59 -4.96
CA SER A 27 8.89 18.18 -3.66
C SER A 27 9.57 17.53 -2.46
N CYS A 28 10.01 16.27 -2.57
CA CYS A 28 10.65 15.58 -1.46
C CYS A 28 12.17 15.72 -1.49
N ASN A 29 12.74 16.14 -0.36
CA ASN A 29 14.18 16.11 -0.13
C ASN A 29 14.50 15.08 0.96
N PHE A 30 14.67 13.82 0.57
CA PHE A 30 14.91 12.72 1.52
C PHE A 30 16.25 12.78 2.27
N SER A 31 17.09 13.78 2.01
CA SER A 31 18.29 14.09 2.80
C SER A 31 18.02 15.13 3.90
N SER A 32 16.79 15.62 4.02
CA SER A 32 16.39 16.66 4.97
C SER A 32 15.38 16.14 5.99
N ASP A 33 15.56 16.54 7.25
CA ASP A 33 14.65 16.20 8.35
C ASP A 33 13.26 16.85 8.22
N THR A 34 13.14 17.94 7.44
CA THR A 34 11.90 18.68 7.25
C THR A 34 11.13 18.27 6.00
N THR A 35 11.57 17.22 5.28
CA THR A 35 10.92 16.79 4.03
C THR A 35 9.43 16.48 4.21
N TRP A 36 9.02 16.06 5.41
CA TRP A 36 7.64 15.68 5.73
C TRP A 36 6.74 16.88 6.09
N GLU A 37 7.33 18.06 6.28
CA GLU A 37 6.60 19.31 6.47
C GLU A 37 6.12 19.90 5.13
N VAL A 38 6.70 19.45 4.02
CA VAL A 38 6.31 19.85 2.67
C VAL A 38 5.03 19.11 2.27
N LYS A 39 3.92 19.86 2.16
CA LYS A 39 2.60 19.29 1.88
C LYS A 39 2.57 18.45 0.60
N GLU A 40 3.15 18.93 -0.49
CA GLU A 40 3.17 18.20 -1.77
C GLU A 40 3.96 16.90 -1.68
N CYS A 41 5.04 16.88 -0.90
CA CYS A 41 5.81 15.66 -0.66
C CYS A 41 4.96 14.64 0.09
N LYS A 42 4.32 15.08 1.17
CA LYS A 42 3.43 14.25 1.97
C LYS A 42 2.28 13.69 1.16
N ASP A 43 1.57 14.54 0.40
CA ASP A 43 0.45 14.11 -0.44
C ASP A 43 0.89 13.11 -1.52
N GLY A 44 2.07 13.31 -2.12
CA GLY A 44 2.63 12.37 -3.09
C GLY A 44 2.93 11.00 -2.47
N VAL A 45 3.55 10.98 -1.29
CA VAL A 45 3.84 9.74 -0.57
C VAL A 45 2.58 9.06 -0.04
N ASP A 46 1.57 9.84 0.38
CA ASP A 46 0.27 9.32 0.79
C ASP A 46 -0.45 8.58 -0.36
N GLU A 47 -0.24 8.98 -1.62
CA GLU A 47 -0.75 8.22 -2.77
C GLU A 47 -0.08 6.85 -2.90
N ILE A 48 1.24 6.72 -2.66
CA ILE A 48 1.90 5.40 -2.62
C ILE A 48 1.25 4.52 -1.55
N LEU A 49 1.08 5.07 -0.34
CA LEU A 49 0.47 4.34 0.78
C LEU A 49 -0.97 3.92 0.49
N LYS A 50 -1.72 4.73 -0.25
CA LYS A 50 -3.07 4.40 -0.69
C LYS A 50 -3.07 3.22 -1.65
N GLN A 51 -2.17 3.17 -2.63
CA GLN A 51 -2.07 2.05 -3.57
C GLN A 51 -1.67 0.75 -2.84
N TYR A 52 -0.74 0.82 -1.90
CA TYR A 52 -0.35 -0.32 -1.05
C TYR A 52 -1.40 -0.78 -0.03
N LYS A 53 -2.55 -0.10 0.08
CA LYS A 53 -3.71 -0.65 0.80
C LYS A 53 -4.55 -1.59 -0.05
N GLU A 54 -4.45 -1.47 -1.37
CA GLU A 54 -5.19 -2.29 -2.33
C GLU A 54 -4.42 -3.55 -2.76
N ILE A 55 -3.09 -3.55 -2.59
CA ILE A 55 -2.19 -4.67 -2.94
C ILE A 55 -1.29 -5.05 -1.78
N ASP A 56 -0.74 -6.26 -1.79
CA ASP A 56 0.28 -6.67 -0.81
C ASP A 56 1.63 -6.02 -1.14
N GLN A 57 2.00 -5.00 -0.36
CA GLN A 57 3.27 -4.28 -0.53
C GLN A 57 4.52 -5.16 -0.36
N PHE A 58 4.40 -6.30 0.33
CA PHE A 58 5.50 -7.24 0.53
C PHE A 58 5.60 -8.27 -0.59
N SER A 59 4.57 -8.38 -1.43
CA SER A 59 4.45 -9.42 -2.44
C SER A 59 3.48 -9.01 -3.57
N LEU A 60 3.92 -8.06 -4.42
CA LEU A 60 3.11 -7.37 -5.44
C LEU A 60 2.36 -8.29 -6.41
N TYR A 61 2.91 -9.47 -6.70
CA TYR A 61 2.36 -10.40 -7.69
C TYR A 61 1.59 -11.56 -7.07
N THR A 62 1.28 -11.46 -5.78
CA THR A 62 0.46 -12.45 -5.08
C THR A 62 -0.91 -11.88 -4.73
N PRO A 63 -1.96 -12.71 -4.69
CA PRO A 63 -3.28 -12.24 -4.32
C PRO A 63 -3.33 -11.85 -2.85
N ILE A 64 -4.06 -10.78 -2.53
CA ILE A 64 -4.42 -10.47 -1.14
C ILE A 64 -5.42 -11.51 -0.61
N CYS A 65 -5.37 -11.79 0.70
CA CYS A 65 -6.35 -12.65 1.34
C CYS A 65 -7.69 -11.90 1.42
N ILE A 66 -8.64 -12.27 0.55
CA ILE A 66 -10.01 -11.76 0.62
C ILE A 66 -10.77 -12.62 1.64
N HIS A 67 -10.97 -12.10 2.85
CA HIS A 67 -11.91 -12.68 3.78
C HIS A 67 -13.33 -12.46 3.24
N HIS A 68 -13.81 -13.39 2.43
CA HIS A 68 -15.24 -13.55 2.27
C HIS A 68 -15.77 -13.92 3.66
N SER A 69 -16.65 -13.08 4.22
CA SER A 69 -17.65 -13.58 5.18
C SER A 69 -18.58 -14.50 4.40
N SER A 70 -18.05 -15.67 4.01
CA SER A 70 -18.88 -16.81 3.76
C SER A 70 -19.69 -16.98 5.05
N ASN A 71 -21.01 -17.06 4.93
CA ASN A 71 -21.89 -17.58 5.97
C ASN A 71 -21.50 -19.05 6.28
N LEU A 72 -20.28 -19.30 6.74
CA LEU A 72 -19.79 -20.55 7.30
C LEU A 72 -20.19 -20.64 8.77
N ASP A 73 -20.63 -19.53 9.38
CA ASP A 73 -21.27 -19.52 10.70
C ASP A 73 -22.56 -20.36 10.74
N SER A 74 -23.22 -20.59 9.60
CA SER A 74 -24.41 -21.45 9.52
C SER A 74 -24.07 -22.93 9.30
N TYR A 75 -22.93 -23.27 8.67
CA TYR A 75 -22.47 -24.66 8.51
C TYR A 75 -21.70 -25.20 9.73
N ALA A 76 -21.05 -24.32 10.50
CA ALA A 76 -20.40 -24.71 11.76
C ALA A 76 -21.40 -24.90 12.91
N LYS A 77 -22.57 -24.24 12.89
CA LYS A 77 -23.60 -24.37 13.93
C LYS A 77 -24.47 -25.63 13.80
N SER A 78 -24.51 -26.30 12.65
CA SER A 78 -25.33 -27.51 12.47
C SER A 78 -24.63 -28.82 12.86
N LYS A 79 -23.35 -28.76 13.26
CA LYS A 79 -22.53 -29.97 13.51
C LYS A 79 -22.24 -30.26 14.98
N THR A 80 -22.87 -29.56 15.92
CA THR A 80 -22.88 -29.97 17.33
C THR A 80 -23.90 -31.10 17.51
N ILE A 81 -23.45 -32.33 17.23
CA ILE A 81 -24.16 -33.56 17.61
C ILE A 81 -24.09 -33.66 19.14
N PRO A 82 -25.21 -33.79 19.87
CA PRO A 82 -25.17 -33.99 21.31
C PRO A 82 -24.48 -35.31 21.63
N ARG A 83 -23.56 -35.29 22.60
CA ARG A 83 -23.21 -36.48 23.36
C ARG A 83 -23.92 -36.41 24.71
#